data_AF-A0A847DGB8-F1
#
_entry.id   AF-A0A847DGB8-F1
#
_cell.length_a   1.000
_cell.length_b   1.000
_cell.length_c   1.000
_cell.angle_alpha   90.00
_cell.angle_beta   90.00
_cell.angle_gamma   90.00
#
_symmetry.space_group_name_H-M   'P 1'
#
loop_
_entity.id
_entity.type
_entity.pdbx_description
1 polymer ?
#
loop_
_entity_poly.entity_id
_entity_poly.type
_entity_poly.pdbx_seq_one_letter_code
_entity_poly.pdbx_strand_id
1 'polypeptide(L)'
;MVLSVLCATIPDADVICFRLGIPYAHFLGHRGFFHSIFFSCLLGSVTGFMLAWAGRRTCKQGFLYAVDFSFVTTLHGILDAFTNGGLGVALFSPFIEKRYFFPITPIKASPIGIESFFGSSQEFVGARLIKNLKA
;
A
#
# COMPACT_ATOMS: atom_id res chain seq x y z
N MET A 1 -15.79 11.11 -2.23
CA MET A 1 -15.64 10.50 -0.90
C MET A 1 -15.43 8.99 -0.99
N VAL A 2 -16.41 8.19 -1.46
CA VAL A 2 -16.25 6.71 -1.56
C VAL A 2 -15.03 6.31 -2.39
N LEU A 3 -14.86 6.87 -3.60
CA LEU A 3 -13.73 6.52 -4.46
C LEU A 3 -12.38 6.92 -3.85
N SER A 4 -12.32 8.03 -3.09
CA SER A 4 -11.12 8.45 -2.37
C SER A 4 -10.75 7.46 -1.27
N VAL A 5 -11.73 6.96 -0.50
CA VAL A 5 -11.52 5.92 0.51
C VAL A 5 -10.99 4.65 -0.16
N LEU A 6 -11.61 4.22 -1.26
CA LEU A 6 -11.14 3.05 -2.01
C LEU A 6 -9.70 3.22 -2.51
N CYS A 7 -9.36 4.38 -3.10
CA CYS A 7 -8.01 4.65 -3.58
C CYS A 7 -6.98 4.68 -2.43
N ALA A 8 -7.38 5.14 -1.25
CA ALA A 8 -6.52 5.09 -0.05
C ALA A 8 -6.29 3.64 0.41
N THR A 9 -7.30 2.77 0.37
CA THR A 9 -7.21 1.41 0.92
C THR A 9 -6.75 0.34 -0.06
N ILE A 10 -6.87 0.59 -1.38
CA ILE A 10 -6.51 -0.37 -2.44
C ILE A 10 -5.08 -0.93 -2.31
N PRO A 11 -4.04 -0.15 -1.95
CA PRO A 11 -2.69 -0.68 -1.81
C PRO A 11 -2.59 -1.92 -0.89
N ASP A 12 -3.32 -1.92 0.23
CA ASP A 12 -3.29 -3.02 1.20
C ASP A 12 -4.05 -4.28 0.76
N ALA A 13 -4.74 -4.24 -0.39
CA ALA A 13 -5.30 -5.45 -1.00
C ALA A 13 -4.19 -6.45 -1.41
N ASP A 14 -2.93 -6.00 -1.46
CA ASP A 14 -1.74 -6.81 -1.67
C ASP A 14 -1.52 -7.90 -0.59
N VAL A 15 -2.20 -7.82 0.57
CA VAL A 15 -2.23 -8.89 1.59
C VAL A 15 -2.79 -10.20 1.01
N ILE A 16 -3.60 -10.14 -0.05
CA ILE A 16 -4.09 -11.33 -0.77
C ILE A 16 -2.91 -12.13 -1.36
N CYS A 17 -1.81 -11.48 -1.73
CA CYS A 17 -0.62 -12.14 -2.27
C CYS A 17 -0.03 -13.17 -1.31
N PHE A 18 -0.17 -12.99 0.01
CA PHE A 18 0.23 -14.02 0.97
C PHE A 18 -0.56 -15.32 0.83
N ARG A 19 -1.86 -15.25 0.48
CA ARG A 19 -2.67 -16.45 0.21
C ARG A 19 -2.27 -17.14 -1.10
N LEU A 20 -1.63 -16.41 -2.01
CA LEU A 20 -1.06 -16.93 -3.25
C LEU A 20 0.37 -17.44 -3.07
N GLY A 21 0.91 -17.44 -1.85
CA GLY A 21 2.27 -17.90 -1.55
C GLY A 21 3.38 -16.90 -1.90
N ILE A 22 3.04 -15.65 -2.23
CA ILE A 22 4.03 -14.60 -2.51
C ILE A 22 4.61 -14.08 -1.18
N PRO A 23 5.95 -14.08 -1.00
CA PRO A 23 6.56 -13.66 0.25
C PRO A 23 6.53 -12.14 0.40
N TYR A 24 6.60 -11.65 1.66
CA TYR A 24 6.52 -10.21 1.98
C TYR A 24 7.55 -9.39 1.19
N ALA A 25 8.80 -9.85 1.15
CA ALA A 25 9.90 -9.13 0.52
C ALA A 25 9.79 -9.01 -1.00
N HIS A 26 8.94 -9.82 -1.64
CA HIS A 26 8.77 -9.85 -3.09
C HIS A 26 8.30 -8.49 -3.65
N PHE A 27 8.51 -8.27 -4.94
CA PHE A 27 8.05 -7.08 -5.67
C PHE A 27 6.54 -6.83 -5.51
N LEU A 28 5.72 -7.89 -5.64
CA LEU A 28 4.27 -7.89 -5.39
C LEU A 28 3.90 -8.19 -3.93
N GLY A 29 4.89 -8.37 -3.06
CA GLY A 29 4.65 -8.60 -1.64
C GLY A 29 4.18 -7.33 -0.94
N HIS A 30 3.68 -7.48 0.29
CA HIS A 30 3.11 -6.37 1.06
C HIS A 30 4.06 -5.16 1.15
N ARG A 31 3.53 -3.94 0.98
CA ARG A 31 4.32 -2.68 0.95
C ARG A 31 5.34 -2.59 -0.18
N GLY A 32 5.15 -3.40 -1.22
CA GLY A 32 5.95 -3.44 -2.43
C GLY A 32 5.42 -2.47 -3.49
N PHE A 33 5.20 -2.98 -4.70
CA PHE A 33 4.76 -2.21 -5.87
C PHE A 33 3.50 -1.38 -5.64
N PHE A 34 2.51 -1.90 -4.91
CA PHE A 34 1.22 -1.24 -4.71
C PHE A 34 1.28 0.01 -3.80
N HIS A 35 2.35 0.18 -3.02
CA HIS A 35 2.57 1.35 -2.16
C HIS A 35 3.49 2.38 -2.80
N SER A 36 3.82 2.22 -4.08
CA SER A 36 4.71 3.11 -4.82
C SER A 36 4.01 4.37 -5.33
N ILE A 37 4.80 5.42 -5.56
CA ILE A 37 4.34 6.64 -6.23
C ILE A 37 3.89 6.31 -7.66
N PHE A 38 4.61 5.42 -8.35
CA PHE A 38 4.26 4.99 -9.70
C PHE A 38 2.87 4.35 -9.77
N PHE A 39 2.60 3.38 -8.89
CA PHE A 39 1.29 2.74 -8.82
C PHE A 39 0.19 3.75 -8.46
N SER A 40 0.48 4.66 -7.54
CA SER A 40 -0.45 5.71 -7.13
C SER A 40 -0.86 6.61 -8.32
N CYS A 41 0.11 7.05 -9.12
CA CYS A 41 -0.14 7.82 -10.35
C CYS A 41 -0.91 7.03 -11.41
N LEU A 42 -0.61 5.74 -11.58
CA LEU A 42 -1.33 4.85 -12.49
C LEU A 42 -2.80 4.70 -12.06
N LEU A 43 -3.05 4.38 -10.78
CA LEU A 43 -4.39 4.22 -10.22
C LEU A 43 -5.21 5.51 -10.34
N GLY A 44 -4.60 6.65 -9.98
CA GLY A 44 -5.25 7.96 -10.10
C GLY A 44 -5.58 8.32 -11.54
N SER A 45 -4.64 8.11 -12.47
CA SER A 45 -4.86 8.39 -13.89
C SER A 45 -5.99 7.54 -14.48
N VAL A 46 -6.00 6.23 -14.19
CA VAL A 46 -7.06 5.32 -14.65
C VAL A 46 -8.41 5.75 -14.08
N THR A 47 -8.51 5.97 -12.77
CA THR A 47 -9.78 6.35 -12.12
C THR A 47 -10.30 7.72 -12.60
N GLY A 48 -9.43 8.73 -12.68
CA GLY A 48 -9.78 10.06 -13.20
C GLY A 48 -10.20 10.03 -14.68
N PHE A 49 -9.49 9.27 -15.50
CA PHE A 49 -9.85 9.04 -16.91
C PHE A 49 -11.21 8.36 -17.04
N MET A 50 -11.46 7.29 -16.28
CA MET A 50 -12.75 6.59 -16.31
C MET A 50 -13.92 7.50 -15.92
N LEU A 51 -13.72 8.41 -14.97
CA LEU A 51 -14.74 9.40 -14.59
C LEU A 51 -15.06 10.38 -15.72
N ALA A 52 -14.05 10.82 -16.47
CA ALA A 52 -14.26 11.68 -17.64
C ALA A 52 -14.88 10.92 -18.81
N TRP A 53 -14.37 9.72 -19.12
CA TRP A 53 -14.81 8.89 -20.23
C TRP A 53 -16.26 8.42 -20.06
N ALA A 54 -16.69 8.08 -18.84
CA ALA A 54 -18.07 7.70 -18.56
C ALA A 54 -19.07 8.87 -18.62
N GLY A 55 -18.66 10.06 -19.06
CA GLY A 55 -19.49 11.27 -19.11
C GLY A 55 -19.90 11.80 -17.74
N ARG A 56 -19.35 11.24 -16.64
CA ARG A 56 -19.70 11.65 -15.27
C ARG A 56 -19.05 12.96 -14.88
N ARG A 57 -17.94 13.33 -15.54
CA ARG A 57 -17.11 14.51 -15.27
C ARG A 57 -16.53 15.08 -16.57
N THR A 58 -16.16 16.35 -16.56
CA THR A 58 -15.42 16.95 -17.69
C THR A 58 -13.97 16.48 -17.71
N CYS A 59 -13.25 16.64 -18.83
CA CYS A 59 -11.82 16.30 -18.91
C CYS A 59 -10.99 17.01 -17.83
N LYS A 60 -11.26 18.31 -17.59
CA LYS A 60 -10.60 19.09 -16.54
C LYS A 60 -10.87 18.51 -15.15
N GLN A 61 -12.11 18.14 -14.87
CA GLN A 61 -12.47 17.50 -13.59
C GLN A 61 -11.83 16.12 -13.45
N GLY A 62 -11.83 15.31 -14.51
CA GLY A 62 -11.16 13.99 -14.52
C GLY A 62 -9.67 14.10 -14.21
N PHE A 63 -8.98 15.09 -14.78
CA PHE A 63 -7.58 15.38 -14.45
C PHE A 63 -7.40 15.77 -12.98
N LEU A 64 -8.25 16.66 -12.44
CA LEU A 64 -8.19 17.03 -11.03
C LEU A 64 -8.40 15.81 -10.12
N TYR A 65 -9.35 14.93 -10.44
CA TYR A 65 -9.54 13.68 -9.71
C TYR A 65 -8.35 12.73 -9.84
N ALA A 66 -7.71 12.66 -11.00
CA ALA A 66 -6.52 11.84 -11.16
C ALA A 66 -5.39 12.30 -10.23
N VAL A 67 -5.16 13.60 -10.12
CA VAL A 67 -4.20 14.19 -9.18
C VAL A 67 -4.60 13.89 -7.73
N ASP A 68 -5.87 14.11 -7.38
CA ASP A 68 -6.39 13.93 -6.02
C ASP A 68 -6.26 12.47 -5.55
N PHE A 69 -6.64 11.51 -6.40
CA PHE A 69 -6.53 10.09 -6.09
C PHE A 69 -5.07 9.63 -6.05
N SER A 70 -4.22 10.10 -6.96
CA SER A 70 -2.78 9.81 -6.90
C SER A 70 -2.17 10.31 -5.60
N PHE A 71 -2.56 11.51 -5.16
CA PHE A 71 -2.07 12.12 -3.92
C PHE A 71 -2.49 11.30 -2.69
N VAL A 72 -3.77 10.94 -2.58
CA VAL A 72 -4.28 10.16 -1.44
C VAL A 72 -3.66 8.76 -1.39
N THR A 73 -3.51 8.08 -2.53
CA THR A 73 -2.86 6.76 -2.58
C THR A 73 -1.37 6.86 -2.25
N THR A 74 -0.67 7.90 -2.72
CA THR A 74 0.74 8.12 -2.37
C THR A 74 0.90 8.37 -0.87
N LEU A 75 -0.03 9.12 -0.26
CA LEU A 75 -0.02 9.40 1.16
C LEU A 75 -0.13 8.11 1.99
N HIS A 76 -0.88 7.10 1.52
CA HIS A 76 -0.92 5.78 2.16
C HIS A 76 0.47 5.15 2.29
N GLY A 77 1.21 5.06 1.18
CA GLY A 77 2.59 4.53 1.18
C GLY A 77 3.55 5.35 2.04
N ILE A 78 3.42 6.68 2.03
CA ILE A 78 4.22 7.58 2.89
C ILE A 78 3.92 7.32 4.37
N LEU A 79 2.64 7.22 4.74
CA LEU A 79 2.23 6.94 6.12
C LEU A 79 2.71 5.57 6.59
N ASP A 80 2.72 4.58 5.71
CA ASP A 80 3.29 3.27 6.02
C ASP A 80 4.79 3.33 6.34
N ALA A 81 5.55 4.24 5.73
CA ALA A 81 6.96 4.46 6.04
C ALA A 81 7.19 5.13 7.42
N PHE A 82 6.15 5.72 8.02
CA PHE A 82 6.15 6.19 9.41
C PHE A 82 5.76 5.11 10.42
N THR A 83 5.44 3.89 9.97
CA THR A 83 5.15 2.77 10.86
C THR A 83 6.41 2.03 11.30
N ASN A 84 6.39 1.47 12.51
CA ASN A 84 7.55 0.79 13.11
C ASN A 84 7.57 -0.73 12.89
N GLY A 85 6.85 -1.25 11.89
CA GLY A 85 6.79 -2.68 11.58
C GLY A 85 6.98 -3.00 10.10
N GLY A 86 7.18 -4.28 9.79
CA GLY A 86 7.37 -4.76 8.41
C GLY A 86 8.79 -4.59 7.87
N LEU A 87 8.92 -4.55 6.54
CA LEU A 87 10.20 -4.43 5.83
C LEU A 87 10.45 -3.02 5.24
N GLY A 88 9.59 -2.06 5.56
CA GLY A 88 9.56 -0.73 4.95
C GLY A 88 8.78 -0.72 3.64
N VAL A 89 8.74 0.45 3.00
CA VAL A 89 7.90 0.71 1.82
C VAL A 89 8.76 0.93 0.58
N ALA A 90 8.44 0.24 -0.52
CA ALA A 90 9.11 0.39 -1.81
C ALA A 90 8.56 1.59 -2.62
N LEU A 91 8.69 2.82 -2.08
CA LEU A 91 8.09 4.04 -2.64
C LEU A 91 8.44 4.31 -4.11
N PHE A 92 9.65 3.94 -4.54
CA PHE A 92 10.18 4.18 -5.89
C PHE A 92 10.10 2.94 -6.80
N SER A 93 9.39 1.90 -6.39
CA SER A 93 9.04 0.79 -7.28
C SER A 93 8.22 1.32 -8.48
N PRO A 94 8.38 0.78 -9.70
CA PRO A 94 9.18 -0.38 -10.09
C PRO A 94 10.64 -0.07 -10.45
N PHE A 95 11.07 1.17 -10.32
CA PHE A 95 12.41 1.58 -10.75
C PHE A 95 13.50 1.20 -9.74
N ILE A 96 13.16 1.29 -8.45
CA ILE A 96 14.06 0.97 -7.34
C ILE A 96 13.29 0.12 -6.33
N GLU A 97 13.77 -1.09 -6.07
CA GLU A 97 13.13 -2.03 -5.13
C GLU A 97 13.51 -1.80 -3.66
N LYS A 98 14.38 -0.82 -3.39
CA LYS A 98 14.77 -0.46 -2.03
C LYS A 98 13.54 -0.04 -1.22
N ARG A 99 13.46 -0.55 0.00
CA ARG A 99 12.40 -0.23 0.97
C ARG A 99 12.91 0.80 1.97
N TYR A 100 12.03 1.73 2.33
CA TYR A 100 12.36 2.88 3.17
C TYR A 100 11.48 2.92 4.40
N PHE A 101 12.08 3.38 5.50
CA PHE A 101 11.42 3.89 6.69
C PHE A 101 11.85 5.34 6.88
N PHE A 102 11.01 6.14 7.52
CA PHE A 102 11.45 7.43 8.03
C PHE A 102 12.38 7.26 9.25
N PRO A 103 13.25 8.25 9.55
CA PRO A 103 14.12 8.20 10.72
C PRO A 103 13.35 8.09 12.05
N ILE A 104 12.10 8.54 12.07
CA ILE A 104 11.19 8.47 13.21
C ILE A 104 9.94 7.73 12.74
N THR A 105 9.61 6.63 13.41
CA THR A 105 8.45 5.78 13.10
C THR A 105 7.49 5.70 14.29
N PRO A 106 6.69 6.75 14.54
CA PRO A 106 5.87 6.82 15.75
C PRO A 106 4.63 5.91 15.68
N ILE A 107 4.24 5.47 14.48
CA ILE A 107 2.99 4.72 14.27
C ILE A 107 3.24 3.23 14.51
N LYS A 108 2.49 2.61 15.44
CA LYS A 108 2.57 1.16 15.63
C LYS A 108 1.92 0.44 14.45
N ALA A 109 2.67 -0.43 13.79
CA ALA A 109 2.10 -1.25 12.71
C ALA A 109 1.04 -2.21 13.26
N SER A 110 -0.09 -2.32 12.55
CA SER A 110 -1.13 -3.28 12.88
C SER A 110 -0.67 -4.72 12.55
N PRO A 111 -1.06 -5.73 13.35
CA PRO A 111 -0.84 -7.12 12.98
C PRO A 111 -1.50 -7.46 11.63
N ILE A 112 -0.78 -8.23 10.81
CA ILE A 112 -1.30 -8.71 9.53
C ILE A 112 -2.20 -9.92 9.80
N GLY A 113 -3.52 -9.72 9.69
CA GLY A 113 -4.51 -10.77 9.81
C GLY A 113 -5.53 -10.52 10.93
N ILE A 114 -6.78 -10.90 10.68
CA ILE A 114 -7.92 -10.70 11.58
C ILE A 114 -7.69 -11.43 12.91
N GLU A 115 -7.16 -12.66 12.88
CA GLU A 115 -6.89 -13.44 14.10
C GLU A 115 -5.86 -12.76 15.00
N SER A 116 -4.78 -12.22 14.43
CA SER A 116 -3.77 -11.48 15.17
C SER A 116 -4.24 -10.09 15.63
N PHE A 117 -5.27 -9.54 14.98
CA PHE A 117 -5.84 -8.23 15.32
C PHE A 117 -6.83 -8.32 16.48
N PHE A 118 -7.67 -9.36 16.51
CA PHE A 118 -8.68 -9.58 17.56
C PHE A 118 -8.25 -10.60 18.64
N GLY A 119 -7.13 -11.30 18.44
CA GLY A 119 -6.59 -12.25 19.40
C GLY A 119 -5.91 -11.58 20.61
N SER A 120 -5.99 -12.23 21.77
CA SER A 120 -5.46 -11.73 23.06
C SER A 120 -3.94 -11.83 23.23
N SER A 121 -3.22 -12.39 22.26
CA SER A 121 -1.76 -12.55 22.31
C SER A 121 -1.09 -11.66 21.26
N GLN A 122 -0.61 -10.49 21.69
CA GLN A 122 0.37 -9.69 20.95
C GLN A 122 1.77 -10.34 20.92
N GLU A 123 1.90 -11.60 21.34
CA GLU A 123 3.14 -12.34 21.25
C GLU A 123 3.34 -12.93 19.85
N PHE A 124 4.14 -12.19 19.08
CA PHE A 124 5.29 -12.78 18.40
C PHE A 124 5.01 -13.79 17.26
N VAL A 125 4.08 -13.48 16.35
CA VAL A 125 4.06 -14.12 15.01
C VAL A 125 5.32 -13.74 14.18
N GLY A 126 6.01 -12.65 14.55
CA GLY A 126 7.30 -12.25 13.96
C GLY A 126 8.36 -13.35 14.01
N ALA A 127 8.42 -14.19 15.07
CA ALA A 127 9.41 -15.27 15.15
C ALA A 127 9.14 -16.42 14.17
N ARG A 128 7.89 -16.64 13.75
CA ARG A 128 7.55 -17.75 12.85
C ARG A 128 7.76 -17.38 11.38
N LEU A 129 7.58 -16.11 11.01
CA LEU A 129 7.89 -15.63 9.67
C LEU A 129 9.40 -15.39 9.45
N ILE A 130 10.15 -14.95 10.47
CA ILE A 130 11.61 -14.77 10.36
C ILE A 130 12.34 -16.10 10.18
N LYS A 131 11.83 -17.21 10.73
CA LYS A 131 12.41 -18.55 10.49
C LYS A 131 12.30 -19.03 9.04
N ASN A 132 11.34 -18.50 8.27
CA ASN A 132 11.18 -18.81 6.84
C ASN A 132 11.80 -17.75 5.91
N LEU A 133 12.48 -16.74 6.45
CA LEU A 133 13.15 -15.67 5.68
C LEU A 133 14.68 -15.85 5.59
N LYS A 134 15.20 -16.99 6.05
CA LYS A 134 16.62 -17.38 5.93
C LYS A 134 16.81 -18.73 5.20
N ALA A 135 15.78 -19.23 4.51
CA ALA A 135 15.86 -20.40 3.64
C ALA A 135 15.51 -19.98 2.21
#